data_AF-A0A917GAN7-F1
#
_entry.id   AF-A0A917GAN7-F1
#
_cell.length_a   1.000
_cell.length_b   1.000
_cell.length_c   1.000
_cell.angle_alpha   90.00
_cell.angle_beta   90.00
_cell.angle_gamma   90.00
#
_symmetry.space_group_name_H-M   'P 1'
#
loop_
_entity.id
_entity.type
_entity.pdbx_description
1 polymer ?
#
loop_
_entity_poly.entity_id
_entity_poly.type
_entity_poly.pdbx_seq_one_letter_code
_entity_poly.pdbx_strand_id
1 'polypeptide(L)' 'MIGVSGVTMFYIALSIHFSINVNGTLALMFVLIGAIATSRLHLKAHTNVELLIGFFIGLLPQLILVNYWL' A
#
# COMPACT_ATOMS: atom_id res chain seq x y z
N MET A 1 -7.49 2.80 -3.36
CA MET A 1 -6.02 2.61 -3.35
C MET A 1 -5.43 2.98 -2.00
N ILE A 2 -5.69 4.22 -1.53
CA ILE A 2 -5.14 4.84 -0.31
C ILE A 2 -4.99 3.88 0.90
N GLY A 3 -6.07 3.21 1.33
CA GLY A 3 -6.04 2.34 2.51
C GLY A 3 -5.10 1.13 2.36
N VAL A 4 -5.17 0.40 1.25
CA VAL A 4 -4.33 -0.79 1.03
C VAL A 4 -2.86 -0.40 0.81
N SER A 5 -2.59 0.70 0.10
CA SER A 5 -1.22 1.21 -0.03
C SER A 5 -0.61 1.64 1.31
N GLY A 6 -1.40 2.28 2.18
CA GLY A 6 -0.95 2.67 3.52
C GLY A 6 -0.67 1.46 4.43
N VAL A 7 -1.56 0.47 4.45
CA VAL A 7 -1.36 -0.78 5.22
C VAL A 7 -0.14 -1.55 4.72
N THR A 8 0.11 -1.59 3.41
CA THR A 8 1.29 -2.27 2.85
C THR A 8 2.57 -1.56 3.29
N MET A 9 2.60 -0.22 3.24
CA MET A 9 3.74 0.56 3.71
C MET A 9 3.97 0.40 5.23
N PHE A 10 2.90 0.28 6.02
CA PHE A 10 2.97 -0.01 7.45
C PHE A 10 3.65 -1.35 7.73
N TYR A 11 3.23 -2.42 7.04
CA TYR A 11 3.84 -3.74 7.19
C TYR A 11 5.32 -3.75 6.78
N ILE A 12 5.70 -2.98 5.75
CA ILE A 12 7.10 -2.81 5.35
C ILE A 12 7.91 -2.17 6.48
N ALA A 13 7.44 -1.04 7.02
CA ALA A 13 8.13 -0.33 8.10
C ALA A 13 8.28 -1.19 9.36
N LEU A 14 7.23 -1.96 9.70
CA LEU A 14 7.23 -2.84 10.87
C LEU A 14 8.16 -4.05 10.69
N SER A 15 8.23 -4.60 9.47
CA SER A 15 9.19 -5.65 9.11
C SER A 15 10.64 -5.20 9.28
N ILE A 16 10.96 -3.98 8.84
CA ILE A 16 12.29 -3.39 8.95
C ILE A 16 12.65 -3.14 10.42
N HIS A 17 11.74 -2.56 11.20
CA HIS A 17 12.02 -2.18 12.58
C HIS A 17 12.18 -3.38 13.52
N PHE A 18 11.24 -4.34 13.47
CA PHE A 18 11.30 -5.50 14.35
C PHE A 18 12.19 -6.63 13.82
N SER A 19 12.80 -6.45 12.64
CA SER A 19 13.57 -7.50 11.94
C SER A 19 12.78 -8.81 11.78
N ILE A 20 11.45 -8.72 11.67
CA ILE A 20 10.57 -9.87 11.49
C ILE A 20 10.42 -10.13 9.98
N ASN A 21 10.53 -11.40 9.59
CA ASN A 21 10.28 -11.80 8.22
C ASN A 21 8.77 -11.86 7.96
N VAL A 22 8.24 -10.84 7.28
CA VAL A 22 6.81 -10.73 6.92
C VAL A 22 6.59 -10.95 5.42
N ASN A 23 7.52 -11.63 4.74
CA ASN A 23 7.55 -11.73 3.28
C ASN A 23 6.29 -12.41 2.70
N GLY A 24 5.72 -13.39 3.40
CA GLY A 24 4.47 -14.05 3.00
C GLY A 24 3.26 -13.11 3.01
N THR A 25 3.12 -12.29 4.05
CA THR A 25 2.05 -11.29 4.15
C THR A 25 2.26 -10.17 3.12
N LEU A 26 3.51 -9.77 2.89
CA LEU A 26 3.86 -8.78 1.87
C LEU A 26 3.44 -9.24 0.47
N ALA A 27 3.76 -10.49 0.11
CA ALA A 27 3.39 -11.08 -1.18
C ALA A 27 1.86 -11.07 -1.38
N LEU A 28 1.10 -11.43 -0.34
CA LEU A 28 -0.35 -11.41 -0.38
C LEU A 28 -0.90 -9.98 -0.54
N MET A 29 -0.32 -9.00 0.15
CA MET A 29 -0.71 -7.58 0.01
C MET A 29 -0.45 -7.05 -1.39
N PHE A 30 0.68 -7.40 -2.03
CA PHE A 30 0.95 -6.99 -3.42
C PHE A 30 -0.05 -7.59 -4.42
N VAL A 31 -0.43 -8.86 -4.25
CA VAL A 31 -1.48 -9.49 -5.07
C VAL A 31 -2.82 -8.79 -4.88
N LEU A 32 -3.18 -8.45 -3.63
CA LEU A 32 -4.41 -7.71 -3.34
C LEU A 32 -4.41 -6.30 -3.94
N ILE A 33 -3.27 -5.58 -3.89
CA ILE A 33 -3.13 -4.28 -4.56
C ILE A 33 -3.41 -4.42 -6.06
N GLY A 34 -2.81 -5.43 -6.70
CA GLY A 34 -3.03 -5.71 -8.12
C GLY A 34 -4.48 -6.05 -8.46
N ALA A 35 -5.13 -6.89 -7.66
CA ALA A 35 -6.54 -7.25 -7.84
C ALA A 35 -7.47 -6.05 -7.64
N ILE A 36 -7.23 -5.22 -6.63
CA ILE A 36 -8.05 -4.02 -6.34
C ILE A 36 -7.82 -2.95 -7.42
N ALA A 37 -6.59 -2.77 -7.88
CA ALA A 37 -6.24 -1.88 -8.98
C ALA A 37 -6.96 -2.27 -10.28
N THR A 38 -6.89 -3.55 -10.64
CA THR A 38 -7.53 -4.07 -11.85
C THR A 38 -9.05 -4.00 -11.77
N SER A 39 -9.68 -4.32 -10.63
CA SER A 39 -11.13 -4.12 -10.45
C SER A 39 -11.57 -2.67 -10.60
N ARG A 40 -10.80 -1.70 -10.05
CA ARG A 40 -11.12 -0.27 -10.15
C ARG A 40 -10.96 0.28 -11.56
N LEU A 41 -9.99 -0.25 -12.32
CA LEU A 41 -9.80 0.08 -13.74
C LEU A 41 -10.90 -0.54 -14.62
N HIS A 42 -11.27 -1.80 -14.35
CA HIS A 42 -12.27 -2.54 -15.13
C HIS A 42 -13.68 -1.94 -15.00
N LEU A 43 -13.99 -1.33 -13.85
CA LEU A 43 -15.24 -0.62 -13.62
C LEU A 43 -15.29 0.78 -14.27
N LYS A 44 -14.26 1.21 -15.02
CA LYS A 44 -14.14 2.54 -15.66
C LYS A 44 -14.39 3.75 -14.74
N ALA A 45 -14.43 3.55 -13.43
CA ALA A 45 -14.71 4.60 -12.45
C ALA A 45 -13.50 5.49 -12.18
N HIS A 46 -12.28 5.03 -12.53
CA HIS A 46 -11.04 5.77 -12.35
C HIS A 46 -10.08 5.59 -13.52
N THR A 47 -9.31 6.64 -13.81
CA THR A 47 -8.19 6.60 -14.78
C THR A 47 -6.92 6.06 -14.11
N ASN A 48 -5.98 5.53 -14.92
CA ASN A 48 -4.68 5.03 -14.43
C ASN A 48 -3.94 6.07 -13.56
N VAL A 49 -4.09 7.35 -13.86
CA VAL A 49 -3.44 8.46 -13.15
C VAL A 49 -4.01 8.64 -11.74
N GLU A 50 -5.33 8.58 -11.57
CA GLU A 50 -5.96 8.67 -10.24
C GLU A 50 -5.62 7.48 -9.35
N LEU A 51 -5.45 6.31 -9.96
CA LEU A 51 -5.06 5.08 -9.29
C LEU A 51 -3.63 5.20 -8.74
N LEU A 52 -2.71 5.75 -9.55
CA LEU A 52 -1.33 6.05 -9.17
C LEU A 52 -1.26 7.12 -8.07
N ILE A 53 -2.00 8.22 -8.23
CA ILE A 53 -2.06 9.30 -7.22
C ILE A 53 -2.62 8.77 -5.90
N GLY A 54 -3.68 7.97 -5.93
CA GLY A 54 -4.25 7.34 -4.74
C GLY A 54 -3.31 6.34 -4.05
N PHE A 55 -2.36 5.75 -4.78
CA PHE A 55 -1.29 4.93 -4.19
C PHE A 55 -0.26 5.80 -3.47
N PHE A 56 0.22 6.88 -4.11
CA PHE A 56 1.17 7.81 -3.50
C PHE A 56 0.58 8.55 -2.28
N ILE A 57 -0.69 8.94 -2.33
CA ILE A 57 -1.41 9.55 -1.21
C ILE A 57 -1.56 8.57 -0.04
N GLY A 58 -1.61 7.25 -0.26
CA GLY A 58 -1.58 6.29 0.85
C GLY A 58 -0.18 5.99 1.37
N LEU A 59 0.83 6.06 0.52
CA LEU A 59 2.21 5.71 0.85
C LEU A 59 2.95 6.85 1.57
N LEU A 60 2.84 8.09 1.06
CA LEU A 60 3.58 9.25 1.56
C LEU A 60 3.25 9.63 3.01
N PRO A 61 1.97 9.73 3.43
CA PRO A 61 1.64 10.03 4.82
C PRO A 61 2.18 8.96 5.75
N GLN A 62 2.11 7.69 5.34
CA GLN A 62 2.59 6.59 6.15
C GLN A 62 4.11 6.66 6.34
N LEU A 63 4.87 7.02 5.30
CA LEU A 63 6.31 7.23 5.39
C LEU A 63 6.68 8.39 6.34
N ILE A 64 5.92 9.50 6.29
CA ILE A 64 6.15 10.66 7.17
C ILE A 64 5.83 10.28 8.63
N LEU A 65 4.75 9.53 8.85
CA LEU A 65 4.32 9.10 10.18
C LEU A 65 5.20 8.02 10.80
N VAL A 66 6.08 7.36 10.03
CA VAL A 66 7.02 6.36 10.58
C VAL A 66 7.78 6.93 11.77
N ASN A 67 8.27 8.17 11.71
CA ASN A 67 9.02 8.78 12.83
C ASN A 67 8.17 9.08 14.09
N TYR A 68 6.84 9.05 13.98
CA TYR A 68 5.93 9.39 15.08
C TYR A 68 5.31 8.16 15.75
N TRP A 69 5.29 7.00 15.07
CA TRP A 69 4.67 5.78 15.56
C TRP A 69 5.65 4.62 15.75
N LEU A 70 6.91 4.80 15.36
CA LEU A 70 8.02 3.89 15.57
C LEU A 70 8.95 4.45 16.64
#